data_AF-A0A090X765-F1
#
_entry.id   AF-A0A090X765-F1
#
_cell.length_a   1.000
_cell.length_b   1.000
_cell.length_c   1.000
_cell.angle_alpha   90.00
_cell.angle_beta   90.00
_cell.angle_gamma   90.00
#
_symmetry.space_group_name_H-M   'P 1'
#
loop_
_entity.id
_entity.type
_entity.pdbx_description
1 polymer ?
#
loop_
_entity_poly.entity_id
_entity_poly.type
_entity_poly.pdbx_seq_one_letter_code
_entity_poly.pdbx_strand_id
1 'polypeptide(L)'
;MLFCYLASKVETIEKQIDMRILLVLVCMLSFSFIYAQPGGGGQGGPPGGGRSMSSSQERPKMVEFNAAKVAGIFNYDDEAAIKKIKIKKKHKDLTLKVRKAIEKYNIRVNEIALLNKDNFDTLNVYVNAKMKAMQSSRGQNQSGSRMDRSDTSSNDSKDDPERAKIKQKIDPAKKEVKVAEGKLNTHLESILSEKQYGKWLKYQAKVKSELIEEPESNNNSDSGMSRGGGQGGPPGGGMR
;
A
#
# COMPACT_ATOMS: atom_id res chain seq x y z
N MET A 1 -29.38 20.98 53.91
CA MET A 1 -28.65 19.82 53.32
C MET A 1 -28.28 20.00 51.85
N LEU A 2 -29.14 20.58 50.99
CA LEU A 2 -28.85 20.74 49.55
C LEU A 2 -27.64 21.67 49.24
N PHE A 3 -27.46 22.74 50.01
CA PHE A 3 -26.35 23.69 49.84
C PHE A 3 -24.97 23.07 50.14
N CYS A 4 -24.86 22.22 51.17
CA CYS A 4 -23.60 21.56 51.51
C CYS A 4 -23.17 20.54 50.44
N TYR A 5 -24.13 19.85 49.81
CA TYR A 5 -23.85 18.88 48.75
C TYR A 5 -23.34 19.56 47.46
N LEU A 6 -23.91 20.72 47.11
CA LEU A 6 -23.47 21.48 45.93
C LEU A 6 -22.07 22.07 46.12
N ALA A 7 -21.75 22.61 47.30
CA ALA A 7 -20.42 23.14 47.61
C ALA A 7 -19.33 22.05 47.52
N SER A 8 -19.59 20.86 48.10
CA SER A 8 -18.65 19.74 48.06
C SER A 8 -18.40 19.20 46.63
N LYS A 9 -19.41 19.27 45.76
CA LYS A 9 -19.30 18.81 44.38
C LYS A 9 -18.52 19.78 43.50
N VAL A 10 -18.60 21.09 43.77
CA VAL A 10 -17.82 22.13 43.07
C VAL A 10 -16.33 22.00 43.40
N GLU A 11 -15.98 21.86 44.68
CA GLU A 11 -14.57 21.66 45.11
C GLU A 11 -13.93 20.39 44.51
N THR A 12 -14.73 19.34 44.33
CA THR A 12 -14.25 18.09 43.71
C THR A 12 -13.97 18.26 42.22
N ILE A 13 -14.77 19.08 41.53
CA ILE A 13 -14.60 19.35 40.10
C ILE A 13 -13.38 20.24 39.84
N GLU A 14 -13.17 21.27 40.67
CA GLU A 14 -12.00 22.14 40.56
C GLU A 14 -10.69 21.35 40.74
N LYS A 15 -10.60 20.53 41.78
CA LYS A 15 -9.42 19.65 42.00
C LYS A 15 -9.18 18.68 40.84
N GLN A 16 -10.24 18.20 40.19
CA GLN A 16 -10.10 17.26 39.09
C GLN A 16 -9.68 17.95 37.77
N ILE A 17 -10.06 19.21 37.59
CA ILE A 17 -9.62 20.04 36.47
C ILE A 17 -8.14 20.39 36.63
N ASP A 18 -7.72 20.78 37.84
CA ASP A 18 -6.33 21.14 38.13
C ASP A 18 -5.37 19.94 37.97
N MET A 19 -5.78 18.74 38.41
CA MET A 19 -4.97 17.51 38.25
C MET A 19 -4.76 17.15 36.77
N ARG A 20 -5.75 17.40 35.91
CA ARG A 20 -5.67 17.13 34.46
C ARG A 20 -4.82 18.17 33.75
N ILE A 21 -4.90 19.44 34.15
CA ILE A 21 -4.08 20.53 33.59
C ILE A 21 -2.60 20.33 33.96
N LEU A 22 -2.31 19.93 35.21
CA LEU A 22 -0.96 19.58 35.66
C LEU A 22 -0.36 18.43 34.83
N LEU A 23 -1.15 17.40 34.53
CA LEU A 23 -0.71 16.24 33.74
C LEU A 23 -0.37 16.61 32.28
N VAL A 24 -1.10 17.55 31.68
CA VAL A 24 -0.82 18.04 30.31
C VAL A 24 0.44 18.92 30.27
N LEU A 25 0.72 19.71 31.31
CA LEU A 25 1.92 20.54 31.41
C LEU A 25 3.22 19.72 31.55
N VAL A 26 3.19 18.60 32.29
CA VAL A 26 4.34 17.71 32.45
C VAL A 26 4.71 17.00 31.14
N CYS A 27 3.73 16.62 30.31
CA CYS A 27 3.99 15.95 29.03
C CYS A 27 4.62 16.86 27.97
N MET A 28 4.46 18.18 28.05
CA MET A 28 5.03 19.12 27.07
C MET A 28 6.52 19.43 27.31
N LEU A 29 7.04 19.18 28.51
CA LEU A 29 8.44 19.43 28.87
C LEU A 29 9.40 18.30 28.49
N SER A 30 8.91 17.17 27.99
CA SER A 30 9.70 15.96 27.72
C SER A 30 10.38 15.92 26.34
N PHE A 31 10.21 16.95 25.49
CA PHE A 31 10.64 16.89 24.07
C PHE A 31 11.98 17.56 23.75
N SER A 32 12.82 17.92 24.72
CA SER A 32 14.05 18.72 24.46
C SER A 32 15.40 18.02 24.69
N PHE A 33 15.47 16.68 24.70
CA PHE A 33 16.77 15.99 24.77
C PHE A 33 16.80 14.79 23.83
N ILE A 34 17.43 14.94 22.66
CA ILE A 34 18.30 13.98 21.94
C ILE A 34 18.74 14.69 20.65
N TYR A 35 19.93 15.30 20.68
CA TYR A 35 20.74 15.54 19.49
C TYR A 35 22.02 14.70 19.64
N ALA A 36 22.28 13.90 18.63
CA ALA A 36 23.36 12.92 18.57
C ALA A 36 24.72 13.57 18.25
N GLN A 37 25.79 13.04 18.85
CA GLN A 37 27.14 13.10 18.29
C GLN A 37 27.73 11.68 18.30
N PRO A 38 27.91 11.02 17.14
CA PRO A 38 28.75 9.84 17.04
C PRO A 38 30.22 10.29 16.99
N GLY A 39 30.92 10.13 18.11
CA GLY A 39 32.38 10.24 18.17
C GLY A 39 33.02 9.07 17.43
N GLY A 40 33.85 9.39 16.45
CA GLY A 40 34.60 8.42 15.66
C GLY A 40 35.79 7.84 16.43
N GLY A 41 36.10 6.57 16.17
CA GLY A 41 37.32 5.93 16.62
C GLY A 41 37.32 4.45 16.29
N GLY A 42 38.39 3.99 15.63
CA GLY A 42 38.81 2.58 15.73
C GLY A 42 38.81 1.78 14.45
N GLN A 43 39.84 2.01 13.65
CA GLN A 43 40.30 1.19 12.54
C GLN A 43 40.76 -0.20 13.02
N GLY A 44 40.33 -1.26 12.35
CA GLY A 44 40.83 -2.62 12.57
C GLY A 44 40.18 -3.67 11.66
N GLY A 45 40.77 -3.93 10.48
CA GLY A 45 40.67 -5.27 9.86
C GLY A 45 41.50 -6.29 10.65
N PRO A 46 41.61 -7.59 10.29
CA PRO A 46 41.26 -8.33 9.05
C PRO A 46 40.54 -9.69 9.42
N PRO A 47 40.66 -10.86 8.74
CA PRO A 47 40.91 -11.25 7.35
C PRO A 47 39.80 -12.18 6.78
N GLY A 48 39.95 -12.58 5.51
CA GLY A 48 39.02 -13.43 4.76
C GLY A 48 38.61 -14.76 5.41
N GLY A 49 37.38 -15.16 5.12
CA GLY A 49 36.84 -16.48 5.38
C GLY A 49 35.63 -16.72 4.48
N GLY A 50 35.81 -17.53 3.45
CA GLY A 50 34.72 -18.01 2.60
C GLY A 50 33.73 -18.80 3.45
N ARG A 51 32.64 -18.16 3.86
CA ARG A 51 31.47 -18.84 4.39
C ARG A 51 30.50 -19.04 3.24
N SER A 52 30.46 -20.27 2.74
CA SER A 52 29.28 -20.81 2.08
C SER A 52 28.11 -20.68 3.06
N MET A 53 27.36 -19.58 2.96
CA MET A 53 26.04 -19.49 3.55
C MET A 53 25.10 -20.24 2.61
N SER A 54 24.81 -21.49 2.95
CA SER A 54 23.55 -22.10 2.54
C SER A 54 22.44 -21.38 3.28
N SER A 55 22.06 -20.19 2.81
CA SER A 55 20.79 -19.61 3.17
C SER A 55 19.72 -20.51 2.55
N SER A 56 19.08 -21.33 3.39
CA SER A 56 17.74 -21.85 3.08
C SER A 56 16.80 -20.65 3.05
N GLN A 57 16.91 -19.86 1.98
CA GLN A 57 16.05 -18.72 1.76
C GLN A 57 14.68 -19.30 1.46
N GLU A 58 13.80 -19.23 2.45
CA GLU A 58 12.39 -19.57 2.27
C GLU A 58 11.89 -18.85 1.02
N ARG A 59 11.35 -19.65 0.10
CA ARG A 59 10.89 -19.12 -1.18
C ARG A 59 9.80 -18.08 -0.86
N PRO A 60 9.89 -16.85 -1.39
CA PRO A 60 8.86 -15.85 -1.19
C PRO A 60 7.49 -16.46 -1.53
N LYS A 61 6.52 -16.28 -0.63
CA LYS A 61 5.16 -16.75 -0.85
C LYS A 61 4.63 -16.09 -2.12
N MET A 62 4.22 -16.89 -3.11
CA MET A 62 3.64 -16.35 -4.33
C MET A 62 2.27 -15.77 -4.00
N VAL A 63 2.07 -14.50 -4.31
CA VAL A 63 0.75 -13.86 -4.29
C VAL A 63 -0.09 -14.50 -5.39
N GLU A 64 -1.29 -14.96 -5.03
CA GLU A 64 -2.20 -15.58 -5.99
C GLU A 64 -2.77 -14.52 -6.93
N PHE A 65 -2.73 -14.79 -8.24
CA PHE A 65 -3.32 -13.91 -9.22
C PHE A 65 -4.85 -13.94 -9.11
N ASN A 66 -5.45 -12.76 -9.05
CA ASN A 66 -6.90 -12.58 -9.04
C ASN A 66 -7.31 -11.53 -10.10
N ALA A 67 -7.92 -12.00 -11.18
CA ALA A 67 -8.35 -11.20 -12.31
C ALA A 67 -9.38 -10.12 -11.93
N ALA A 68 -10.28 -10.41 -10.99
CA ALA A 68 -11.28 -9.45 -10.51
C ALA A 68 -10.59 -8.28 -9.76
N LYS A 69 -9.66 -8.59 -8.85
CA LYS A 69 -8.84 -7.56 -8.17
C LYS A 69 -8.04 -6.74 -9.17
N VAL A 70 -7.40 -7.40 -10.15
CA VAL A 70 -6.66 -6.73 -11.23
C VAL A 70 -7.59 -5.85 -12.07
N ALA A 71 -8.84 -6.24 -12.27
CA ALA A 71 -9.85 -5.44 -12.95
C ALA A 71 -10.36 -4.24 -12.13
N GLY A 72 -9.96 -4.13 -10.85
CA GLY A 72 -10.45 -3.11 -9.93
C GLY A 72 -11.83 -3.43 -9.35
N ILE A 73 -12.24 -4.70 -9.36
CA ILE A 73 -13.49 -5.14 -8.75
C ILE A 73 -13.32 -5.18 -7.23
N PHE A 74 -13.98 -4.26 -6.54
CA PHE A 74 -14.09 -4.25 -5.09
C PHE A 74 -15.25 -3.36 -4.65
N ASN A 75 -15.72 -3.60 -3.43
CA ASN A 75 -16.78 -2.82 -2.81
C ASN A 75 -16.20 -1.89 -1.74
N TYR A 76 -16.75 -0.69 -1.64
CA TYR A 76 -16.49 0.18 -0.51
C TYR A 76 -17.41 -0.17 0.65
N ASP A 77 -16.87 -0.10 1.86
CA ASP A 77 -17.65 -0.08 3.10
C ASP A 77 -18.19 1.35 3.29
N ASP A 78 -19.51 1.50 3.23
CA ASP A 78 -20.18 2.79 3.34
C ASP A 78 -20.03 3.38 4.75
N GLU A 79 -20.04 2.56 5.81
CA GLU A 79 -19.82 3.02 7.19
C GLU A 79 -18.40 3.54 7.38
N ALA A 80 -17.41 2.77 6.88
CA ALA A 80 -16.01 3.18 6.90
C ALA A 80 -15.81 4.47 6.09
N ALA A 81 -16.41 4.58 4.91
CA ALA A 81 -16.35 5.78 4.08
C ALA A 81 -16.93 7.00 4.81
N ILE A 82 -18.14 6.90 5.38
CA ILE A 82 -18.78 7.98 6.15
C ILE A 82 -17.89 8.43 7.32
N LYS A 83 -17.29 7.47 8.05
CA LYS A 83 -16.37 7.73 9.15
C LYS A 83 -15.11 8.46 8.69
N LYS A 84 -14.53 8.06 7.56
CA LYS A 84 -13.31 8.67 6.98
C LYS A 84 -13.57 10.06 6.40
N ILE A 85 -14.72 10.28 5.76
CA ILE A 85 -15.18 11.60 5.28
C ILE A 85 -15.47 12.56 6.45
N LYS A 86 -15.77 12.01 7.64
CA LYS A 86 -16.12 12.73 8.88
C LYS A 86 -17.45 13.49 8.74
N ILE A 87 -18.48 12.86 8.21
CA ILE A 87 -19.84 13.43 8.20
C ILE A 87 -20.40 13.38 9.62
N LYS A 88 -20.87 14.52 10.14
CA LYS A 88 -21.42 14.58 11.51
C LYS A 88 -22.77 13.87 11.56
N LYS A 89 -23.04 13.14 12.65
CA LYS A 89 -24.29 12.38 12.87
C LYS A 89 -25.59 13.17 12.68
N LYS A 90 -25.54 14.50 12.89
CA LYS A 90 -26.68 15.40 12.67
C LYS A 90 -27.07 15.56 11.20
N HIS A 91 -26.15 15.35 10.26
CA HIS A 91 -26.40 15.44 8.81
C HIS A 91 -26.85 14.07 8.26
N LYS A 92 -28.04 13.63 8.70
CA LYS A 92 -28.61 12.33 8.31
C LYS A 92 -28.85 12.25 6.80
N ASP A 93 -29.38 13.32 6.20
CA ASP A 93 -29.71 13.33 4.76
C ASP A 93 -28.45 13.21 3.89
N LEU A 94 -27.37 13.92 4.26
CA LEU A 94 -26.10 13.82 3.55
C LEU A 94 -25.49 12.42 3.71
N THR A 95 -25.56 11.86 4.92
CA THR A 95 -25.13 10.48 5.18
C THR A 95 -25.87 9.50 4.28
N LEU A 96 -27.21 9.61 4.18
CA LEU A 96 -28.02 8.75 3.35
C LEU A 96 -27.68 8.89 1.86
N LYS A 97 -27.48 10.12 1.36
CA LYS A 97 -27.08 10.36 -0.03
C LYS A 97 -25.75 9.71 -0.37
N VAL A 98 -24.75 9.86 0.50
CA VAL A 98 -23.42 9.25 0.31
C VAL A 98 -23.51 7.72 0.35
N ARG A 99 -24.26 7.14 1.31
CA ARG A 99 -24.48 5.69 1.38
C ARG A 99 -25.09 5.15 0.09
N LYS A 100 -26.18 5.76 -0.38
CA LYS A 100 -26.85 5.36 -1.64
C LYS A 100 -25.92 5.45 -2.85
N ALA A 101 -25.06 6.48 -2.90
CA ALA A 101 -24.10 6.63 -3.97
C ALA A 101 -23.07 5.48 -3.98
N ILE A 102 -22.53 5.15 -2.81
CA ILE A 102 -21.58 4.05 -2.62
C ILE A 102 -22.24 2.69 -2.91
N GLU A 103 -23.44 2.46 -2.40
CA GLU A 103 -24.20 1.23 -2.64
C GLU A 103 -24.48 1.03 -4.14
N LYS A 104 -24.89 2.09 -4.84
CA LYS A 104 -25.09 2.06 -6.29
C LYS A 104 -23.81 1.69 -7.04
N TYR A 105 -22.66 2.21 -6.61
CA TYR A 105 -21.36 1.80 -7.17
C TYR A 105 -21.08 0.32 -6.88
N ASN A 106 -21.23 -0.14 -5.63
CA ASN A 106 -20.96 -1.52 -5.24
C ASN A 106 -21.83 -2.51 -6.04
N ILE A 107 -23.13 -2.22 -6.19
CA ILE A 107 -24.04 -3.02 -7.04
C ILE A 107 -23.49 -3.07 -8.47
N ARG A 108 -23.15 -1.91 -9.06
CA ARG A 108 -22.64 -1.86 -10.43
C ARG A 108 -21.34 -2.65 -10.60
N VAL A 109 -20.42 -2.57 -9.65
CA VAL A 109 -19.14 -3.30 -9.72
C VAL A 109 -19.37 -4.81 -9.54
N ASN A 110 -20.30 -5.23 -8.69
CA ASN A 110 -20.70 -6.63 -8.57
C ASN A 110 -21.36 -7.15 -9.85
N GLU A 111 -22.19 -6.34 -10.53
CA GLU A 111 -22.74 -6.70 -11.85
C GLU A 111 -21.63 -6.91 -12.89
N ILE A 112 -20.65 -5.99 -12.96
CA ILE A 112 -19.49 -6.13 -13.85
C ILE A 112 -18.74 -7.42 -13.54
N ALA A 113 -18.56 -7.74 -12.25
CA ALA A 113 -17.91 -8.96 -11.82
C ALA A 113 -18.66 -10.21 -12.27
N LEU A 114 -19.97 -10.22 -12.11
CA LEU A 114 -20.84 -11.33 -12.51
C LEU A 114 -20.80 -11.56 -14.02
N LEU A 115 -20.91 -10.48 -14.82
CA LEU A 115 -20.88 -10.55 -16.28
C LEU A 115 -19.53 -11.01 -16.84
N ASN A 116 -18.44 -10.83 -16.09
CA ASN A 116 -17.08 -11.22 -16.49
C ASN A 116 -16.56 -12.46 -15.75
N LYS A 117 -17.43 -13.15 -14.98
CA LYS A 117 -17.04 -14.25 -14.11
C LYS A 117 -16.25 -15.33 -14.84
N ASP A 118 -16.74 -15.79 -15.99
CA ASP A 118 -16.08 -16.87 -16.75
C ASP A 118 -14.69 -16.46 -17.24
N ASN A 119 -14.52 -15.20 -17.65
CA ASN A 119 -13.22 -14.66 -18.03
C ASN A 119 -12.28 -14.59 -16.82
N PHE A 120 -12.78 -14.15 -15.67
CA PHE A 120 -11.98 -14.08 -14.44
C PHE A 120 -11.55 -15.45 -13.94
N ASP A 121 -12.47 -16.41 -13.87
CA ASP A 121 -12.19 -17.76 -13.41
C ASP A 121 -11.17 -18.45 -14.33
N THR A 122 -11.37 -18.34 -15.64
CA THR A 122 -10.43 -18.88 -16.63
C THR A 122 -9.03 -18.30 -16.45
N LEU A 123 -8.92 -16.98 -16.28
CA LEU A 123 -7.64 -16.30 -16.13
C LEU A 123 -6.97 -16.61 -14.78
N ASN A 124 -7.75 -16.73 -13.70
CA ASN A 124 -7.23 -17.14 -12.40
C ASN A 124 -6.57 -18.51 -12.48
N VAL A 125 -7.30 -19.50 -13.01
CA VAL A 125 -6.77 -20.86 -13.18
C VAL A 125 -5.53 -20.86 -14.06
N TYR A 126 -5.60 -20.23 -15.22
CA TYR A 126 -4.52 -20.22 -16.21
C TYR A 126 -3.23 -19.57 -15.67
N VAL A 127 -3.34 -18.34 -15.14
CA VAL A 127 -2.17 -17.58 -14.67
C VAL A 127 -1.58 -18.23 -13.43
N ASN A 128 -2.40 -18.68 -12.48
CA ASN A 128 -1.89 -19.35 -11.28
C ASN A 128 -1.22 -20.70 -11.59
N ALA A 129 -1.78 -21.49 -12.52
CA ALA A 129 -1.16 -22.73 -12.96
C ALA A 129 0.20 -22.48 -13.62
N LYS A 130 0.28 -21.50 -14.52
CA LYS A 130 1.54 -21.12 -15.17
C LYS A 130 2.57 -20.60 -14.17
N MET A 131 2.15 -19.74 -13.25
CA MET A 131 2.98 -19.23 -12.15
C MET A 131 3.55 -20.37 -11.30
N LYS A 132 2.73 -21.36 -10.94
CA LYS A 132 3.15 -22.55 -10.19
C LYS A 132 4.13 -23.42 -10.98
N ALA A 133 3.88 -23.63 -12.27
CA ALA A 133 4.78 -24.40 -13.16
C ALA A 133 6.16 -23.75 -13.25
N MET A 134 6.22 -22.43 -13.46
CA MET A 134 7.47 -21.66 -13.49
C MET A 134 8.22 -21.75 -12.15
N GLN A 135 7.50 -21.74 -11.02
CA GLN A 135 8.10 -21.88 -9.70
C GLN A 135 8.68 -23.29 -9.47
N SER A 136 7.99 -24.35 -9.92
CA SER A 136 8.50 -25.72 -9.82
C SER A 136 9.76 -25.94 -10.65
N SER A 137 9.82 -25.40 -11.87
CA SER A 137 10.98 -25.55 -12.76
C SER A 137 12.22 -24.83 -12.24
N ARG A 138 12.06 -23.71 -11.53
CA ARG A 138 13.18 -22.97 -10.89
C ARG A 138 13.83 -23.73 -9.73
N GLY A 139 13.09 -24.63 -9.08
CA GLY A 139 13.57 -25.42 -7.95
C GLY A 139 14.39 -26.65 -8.33
N GLN A 140 14.35 -27.07 -9.60
CA GLN A 140 14.93 -28.35 -10.04
C GLN A 140 16.30 -28.18 -10.74
N ASN A 141 16.61 -26.97 -11.24
CA ASN A 141 17.89 -26.65 -11.91
C ASN A 141 18.93 -26.02 -10.97
N GLN A 142 19.14 -26.62 -9.79
CA GLN A 142 20.28 -26.30 -8.92
C GLN A 142 21.48 -27.25 -9.11
N SER A 143 21.37 -28.23 -10.02
CA SER A 143 22.51 -29.03 -10.46
C SER A 143 22.97 -28.54 -11.83
N GLY A 144 24.25 -28.24 -11.92
CA GLY A 144 24.87 -27.45 -12.98
C GLY A 144 24.53 -27.87 -14.41
N SER A 145 24.00 -26.92 -15.17
CA SER A 145 24.36 -26.74 -16.57
C SER A 145 24.07 -25.30 -16.94
N ARG A 146 25.12 -24.57 -17.31
CA ARG A 146 25.02 -23.31 -18.05
C ARG A 146 24.39 -23.63 -19.41
N MET A 147 23.06 -23.73 -19.45
CA MET A 147 22.35 -23.85 -20.72
C MET A 147 22.16 -22.47 -21.30
N ASP A 148 22.78 -22.32 -22.47
CA ASP A 148 22.42 -21.48 -23.59
C ASP A 148 21.29 -20.47 -23.32
N ARG A 149 21.69 -19.20 -23.32
CA ARG A 149 20.84 -18.04 -23.10
C ARG A 149 20.03 -17.77 -24.36
N SER A 150 19.22 -18.73 -24.82
CA SER A 150 18.21 -18.49 -25.84
C SER A 150 17.00 -17.81 -25.19
N ASP A 151 17.10 -16.49 -25.16
CA ASP A 151 16.01 -15.54 -25.45
C ASP A 151 14.64 -15.67 -24.74
N THR A 152 14.56 -16.35 -23.59
CA THR A 152 13.36 -16.31 -22.73
C THR A 152 13.57 -15.35 -21.56
N SER A 153 14.15 -14.19 -21.84
CA SER A 153 14.34 -13.10 -20.89
C SER A 153 13.81 -11.79 -21.46
N SER A 154 12.51 -11.75 -21.71
CA SER A 154 11.79 -10.49 -21.93
C SER A 154 10.59 -10.40 -21.00
N ASN A 155 10.89 -10.25 -19.70
CA ASN A 155 9.87 -9.76 -18.76
C ASN A 155 9.51 -8.27 -19.02
N ASP A 156 10.16 -7.63 -20.00
CA ASP A 156 10.00 -6.23 -20.42
C ASP A 156 9.46 -6.04 -21.85
N SER A 157 9.24 -7.09 -22.63
CA SER A 157 8.60 -6.90 -23.94
C SER A 157 7.11 -6.67 -23.71
N LYS A 158 6.65 -5.43 -23.95
CA LYS A 158 5.23 -5.04 -24.08
C LYS A 158 4.43 -5.93 -25.06
N ASP A 159 5.12 -6.79 -25.80
CA ASP A 159 4.64 -7.65 -26.88
C ASP A 159 4.64 -9.15 -26.53
N ASP A 160 4.57 -9.53 -25.24
CA ASP A 160 4.25 -10.93 -24.91
C ASP A 160 2.81 -11.23 -25.38
N PRO A 161 2.61 -12.11 -26.38
CA PRO A 161 1.30 -12.41 -26.95
C PRO A 161 0.33 -12.97 -25.91
N GLU A 162 0.84 -13.56 -24.83
CA GLU A 162 0.02 -14.09 -23.75
C GLU A 162 -0.47 -12.99 -22.81
N ARG A 163 0.41 -12.05 -22.41
CA ARG A 163 0.00 -10.85 -21.67
C ARG A 163 -1.02 -10.02 -22.45
N ALA A 164 -0.88 -9.95 -23.78
CA ALA A 164 -1.84 -9.28 -24.64
C ALA A 164 -3.24 -9.95 -24.58
N LYS A 165 -3.31 -11.29 -24.60
CA LYS A 165 -4.59 -12.03 -24.46
C LYS A 165 -5.22 -11.86 -23.08
N ILE A 166 -4.42 -11.90 -22.01
CA ILE A 166 -4.90 -11.65 -20.64
C ILE A 166 -5.47 -10.23 -20.57
N LYS A 167 -4.74 -9.25 -21.08
CA LYS A 167 -5.15 -7.85 -21.13
C LYS A 167 -6.45 -7.67 -21.93
N GLN A 168 -6.57 -8.29 -23.10
CA GLN A 168 -7.77 -8.24 -23.94
C GLN A 168 -9.03 -8.70 -23.19
N LYS A 169 -8.90 -9.73 -22.32
CA LYS A 169 -10.01 -10.26 -21.53
C LYS A 169 -10.35 -9.41 -20.29
N ILE A 170 -9.37 -8.73 -19.69
CA ILE A 170 -9.56 -7.95 -18.45
C ILE A 170 -9.92 -6.48 -18.73
N ASP A 171 -9.35 -5.89 -19.78
CA ASP A 171 -9.46 -4.46 -20.07
C ASP A 171 -10.91 -3.95 -20.23
N PRO A 172 -11.86 -4.69 -20.82
CA PRO A 172 -13.25 -4.27 -20.86
C PRO A 172 -13.82 -4.04 -19.46
N ALA A 173 -13.64 -5.01 -18.55
CA ALA A 173 -14.09 -4.89 -17.17
C ALA A 173 -13.40 -3.71 -16.45
N LYS A 174 -12.08 -3.52 -16.64
CA LYS A 174 -11.34 -2.36 -16.09
C LYS A 174 -11.93 -1.03 -16.52
N LYS A 175 -12.26 -0.90 -17.81
CA LYS A 175 -12.85 0.32 -18.35
C LYS A 175 -14.23 0.58 -17.73
N GLU A 176 -15.05 -0.45 -17.61
CA GLU A 176 -16.37 -0.33 -16.98
C GLU A 176 -16.30 0.06 -15.50
N VAL A 177 -15.40 -0.56 -14.74
CA VAL A 177 -15.13 -0.19 -13.34
C VAL A 177 -14.70 1.27 -13.25
N LYS A 178 -13.77 1.70 -14.11
CA LYS A 178 -13.30 3.09 -14.13
C LYS A 178 -14.42 4.08 -14.43
N VAL A 179 -15.35 3.72 -15.32
CA VAL A 179 -16.54 4.53 -15.62
C VAL A 179 -17.49 4.57 -14.42
N ALA A 180 -17.73 3.43 -13.75
CA ALA A 180 -18.57 3.37 -12.55
C ALA A 180 -17.99 4.22 -11.41
N GLU A 181 -16.68 4.14 -11.19
CA GLU A 181 -15.97 4.93 -10.19
C GLU A 181 -15.97 6.42 -10.53
N GLY A 182 -15.79 6.77 -11.82
CA GLY A 182 -15.91 8.15 -12.28
C GLY A 182 -17.28 8.75 -11.94
N LYS A 183 -18.36 8.00 -12.19
CA LYS A 183 -19.73 8.41 -11.84
C LYS A 183 -19.91 8.60 -10.33
N LEU A 184 -19.34 7.71 -9.52
CA LEU A 184 -19.35 7.84 -8.06
C LEU A 184 -18.64 9.13 -7.62
N ASN A 185 -17.43 9.36 -8.14
CA ASN A 185 -16.61 10.50 -7.76
C ASN A 185 -17.26 11.84 -8.15
N THR A 186 -17.74 11.97 -9.40
CA THR A 186 -18.47 13.17 -9.84
C THR A 186 -19.71 13.43 -8.99
N HIS A 187 -20.45 12.38 -8.62
CA HIS A 187 -21.63 12.56 -7.78
C HIS A 187 -21.27 12.98 -6.35
N LEU A 188 -20.26 12.34 -5.74
CA LEU A 188 -19.81 12.69 -4.39
C LEU A 188 -19.22 14.10 -4.32
N GLU A 189 -18.50 14.53 -5.36
CA GLU A 189 -17.99 15.90 -5.49
C GLU A 189 -19.11 16.94 -5.46
N SER A 190 -20.25 16.63 -6.10
CA SER A 190 -21.40 17.55 -6.14
C SER A 190 -22.15 17.70 -4.81
N ILE A 191 -22.04 16.73 -3.89
CA ILE A 191 -22.80 16.72 -2.63
C ILE A 191 -21.95 16.96 -1.38
N LEU A 192 -20.64 16.72 -1.47
CA LEU A 192 -19.70 16.90 -0.36
C LEU A 192 -19.05 18.27 -0.43
N SER A 193 -18.65 18.82 0.73
CA SER A 193 -17.71 19.94 0.73
C SER A 193 -16.34 19.51 0.19
N GLU A 194 -15.56 20.44 -0.36
CA GLU A 194 -14.21 20.18 -0.88
C GLU A 194 -13.33 19.41 0.13
N LYS A 195 -13.35 19.81 1.42
CA LYS A 195 -12.62 19.13 2.50
C LYS A 195 -13.09 17.69 2.73
N GLN A 196 -14.37 17.42 2.54
CA GLN A 196 -14.95 16.07 2.67
C GLN A 196 -14.63 15.21 1.45
N TYR A 197 -14.74 15.77 0.25
CA TYR A 197 -14.39 15.10 -1.00
C TYR A 197 -12.89 14.75 -1.05
N GLY A 198 -12.00 15.65 -0.61
CA GLY A 198 -10.57 15.33 -0.48
C GLY A 198 -10.29 14.16 0.48
N LYS A 199 -11.10 13.95 1.53
CA LYS A 199 -10.98 12.77 2.40
C LYS A 199 -11.51 11.51 1.75
N TRP A 200 -12.58 11.62 0.96
CA TRP A 200 -13.09 10.52 0.14
C TRP A 200 -12.01 10.01 -0.81
N LEU A 201 -11.34 10.90 -1.55
CA LEU A 201 -10.25 10.51 -2.47
C LEU A 201 -9.08 9.83 -1.74
N LYS A 202 -8.71 10.31 -0.54
CA LYS A 202 -7.69 9.65 0.30
C LYS A 202 -8.12 8.26 0.75
N TYR A 203 -9.39 8.09 1.11
CA TYR A 203 -9.94 6.78 1.46
C TYR A 203 -9.94 5.83 0.25
N GLN A 204 -10.38 6.29 -0.91
CA GLN A 204 -10.33 5.53 -2.16
C GLN A 204 -8.91 5.09 -2.53
N ALA A 205 -7.93 5.99 -2.44
CA ALA A 205 -6.52 5.65 -2.68
C ALA A 205 -6.02 4.58 -1.71
N LYS A 206 -6.37 4.69 -0.43
CA LYS A 206 -5.99 3.69 0.59
C LYS A 206 -6.59 2.31 0.30
N VAL A 207 -7.89 2.24 0.00
CA VAL A 207 -8.54 0.96 -0.33
C VAL A 207 -7.87 0.32 -1.55
N LYS A 208 -7.57 1.12 -2.57
CA LYS A 208 -6.88 0.64 -3.79
C LYS A 208 -5.47 0.13 -3.53
N SER A 209 -4.70 0.79 -2.67
CA SER A 209 -3.37 0.28 -2.31
C SER A 209 -3.44 -1.04 -1.55
N GLU A 210 -4.48 -1.25 -0.74
CA GLU A 210 -4.68 -2.51 0.00
C GLU A 210 -5.19 -3.66 -0.90
N LEU A 211 -5.75 -3.34 -2.07
CA LEU A 211 -6.23 -4.32 -3.06
C LEU A 211 -5.12 -5.01 -3.83
N ILE A 212 -4.01 -4.32 -4.04
CA ILE A 212 -2.83 -4.89 -4.70
C ILE A 212 -2.01 -5.51 -3.58
N GLU A 213 -2.13 -6.82 -3.39
CA GLU A 213 -1.26 -7.57 -2.48
C GLU A 213 0.18 -7.39 -2.98
N GLU A 214 0.96 -6.54 -2.30
CA GLU A 214 2.39 -6.46 -2.57
C GLU A 214 3.02 -7.78 -2.13
N PRO A 215 3.77 -8.47 -3.01
CA PRO A 215 4.56 -9.60 -2.56
C PRO A 215 5.48 -9.10 -1.45
N GLU A 216 5.58 -9.85 -0.35
CA GLU A 216 6.52 -9.49 0.72
C GLU A 216 7.89 -9.27 0.11
N SER A 217 8.31 -8.01 0.03
CA SER A 217 9.67 -7.72 -0.33
C SER A 217 10.48 -8.21 0.86
N ASN A 218 11.30 -9.25 0.64
CA ASN A 218 12.44 -9.51 1.50
C ASN A 218 13.32 -8.26 1.45
N ASN A 219 13.00 -7.26 2.28
CA ASN A 219 13.82 -6.10 2.55
C ASN A 219 14.97 -6.56 3.42
N ASN A 220 15.82 -7.42 2.85
CA ASN A 220 17.20 -7.49 3.22
C ASN A 220 17.97 -6.54 2.28
N SER A 221 17.56 -5.27 2.27
CA SER A 221 18.28 -4.21 1.59
C SER A 221 19.39 -3.72 2.51
N ASP A 222 20.39 -4.58 2.74
CA ASP A 222 21.77 -4.12 2.91
C ASP A 222 22.39 -3.98 1.51
N SER A 223 21.71 -3.19 0.66
CA SER A 223 22.28 -2.75 -0.59
C SER A 223 23.09 -1.50 -0.28
N GLY A 224 24.32 -1.74 0.22
CA GLY A 224 25.34 -0.73 0.40
C GLY A 224 25.49 0.09 -0.87
N MET A 225 24.87 1.27 -0.85
CA MET A 225 24.90 2.24 -1.93
C MET A 225 26.32 2.80 -2.01
N SER A 226 27.23 2.09 -2.69
CA SER A 226 28.53 2.63 -3.11
C SER A 226 28.26 3.72 -4.14
N ARG A 227 27.94 4.91 -3.65
CA ARG A 227 27.91 6.14 -4.42
C ARG A 227 29.34 6.36 -4.92
N GLY A 228 29.54 6.12 -6.21
CA GLY A 228 30.73 6.49 -6.95
C GLY A 228 31.04 7.95 -6.69
N GLY A 229 32.10 8.19 -5.92
CA GLY A 229 32.67 9.51 -5.71
C GLY A 229 33.34 9.94 -7.00
N GLY A 230 32.64 10.75 -7.80
CA GLY A 230 33.27 11.62 -8.78
C GLY A 230 34.22 12.55 -8.05
N GLN A 231 35.50 12.20 -8.08
CA GLN A 231 36.57 13.06 -7.60
C GLN A 231 37.11 13.81 -8.81
N GLY A 232 36.60 15.03 -8.98
CA GLY A 232 37.23 16.04 -9.82
C GLY A 232 38.61 16.36 -9.26
N GLY A 233 39.63 16.16 -10.09
CA GLY A 233 40.99 16.67 -9.90
C GLY A 233 41.29 17.78 -10.92
N PRO A 234 42.23 18.70 -10.63
CA PRO A 234 42.25 20.07 -11.13
C PRO A 234 42.89 20.23 -12.52
N PRO A 235 42.70 21.39 -13.20
CA PRO A 235 43.31 21.66 -14.49
C PRO A 235 44.77 22.10 -14.28
N GLY A 236 45.72 21.45 -14.93
CA GLY A 236 47.10 21.92 -14.87
C GLY A 236 48.12 21.05 -15.57
N GLY A 237 48.59 21.53 -16.72
CA GLY A 237 50.03 21.61 -16.98
C GLY A 237 50.69 20.45 -17.73
N GLY A 238 50.93 20.68 -19.02
CA GLY A 238 52.33 20.76 -19.47
C GLY A 238 52.99 19.51 -20.04
N MET A 239 53.32 19.66 -21.34
CA MET A 239 54.64 19.41 -21.93
C MET A 239 55.05 18.00 -22.36
N ARG A 240 55.29 17.95 -23.69
CA ARG A 240 56.27 17.18 -24.48
C ARG A 240 55.91 15.76 -24.87
#